data_AF-A0A538UA61-F1
#
_entry.id   AF-A0A538UA61-F1
#
_cell.length_a   1.000
_cell.length_b   1.000
_cell.length_c   1.000
_cell.angle_alpha   90.00
_cell.angle_beta   90.00
_cell.angle_gamma   90.00
#
_symmetry.space_group_name_H-M   'P 1'
#
loop_
_entity.id
_entity.type
_entity.pdbx_description
1 polymer ?
#
loop_
_entity_poly.entity_id
_entity_poly.type
_entity_poly.pdbx_seq_one_letter_code
_entity_poly.pdbx_strand_id
1 'polypeptide(L)'
;MLNILFIADVIGAPGRDVVQALLPELKRRHALDLVVCNGENAAGGFGLTRDSAGGLFAAGIDVLTGGNHIWDRKESLGYLREEPRLVRPANLPPGTPGEGWRIVRAADGTAVGIINLLGRVFMKEADDPFRTVEAALEAMRGKARVVVVDIHAETTAEKIALGWYLDGRVSLVVGTHTHVQTADERVLPRGTAFICDAGMTGGFESVIGMDREAALRRFLTSMPERLTPASGDLRFNGVVVRVDPATGRAESIERLHIPCTPKTATTVRLLPGDEPAAAVRAAARVRVAELRGTGVVPTLALVSVGEDAASQLYLRRKVEACAEVGIEVKRVALTAGADTGTVVERVRALGASRDVHGILIQLPLPAPADAQAAIAALPPEKDVDGFHPVNAGRLAAGVPGFVPCTPRGILHLLRYYEIPLAGRHAVVLGRSAIVGRPLASLLSGKGTDMTVTVGHSASGPGLRELARQADLLVAAIGRPEFVTADWIKPGATVVDVGIHSLPSPRNDRRKLVGDVEAASASKVAGALTPVPGGVGPMTVAMVVANTVLAAEGQLASTRV
;
A
#
# COMPACT_ATOMS: atom_id res chain seq x y z
N MET A 1 12.26 -20.90 30.59
CA MET A 1 12.66 -19.48 30.53
C MET A 1 11.89 -18.83 29.43
N LEU A 2 11.38 -17.63 29.68
CA LEU A 2 10.56 -16.88 28.74
C LEU A 2 11.36 -15.72 28.16
N ASN A 3 11.54 -15.67 26.84
CA ASN A 3 12.26 -14.60 26.15
C ASN A 3 11.26 -13.62 25.54
N ILE A 4 11.24 -12.40 26.07
CA ILE A 4 10.35 -11.33 25.61
C ILE A 4 11.17 -10.30 24.84
N LEU A 5 10.75 -9.99 23.62
CA LEU A 5 11.26 -8.84 22.88
C LEU A 5 10.31 -7.66 23.05
N PHE A 6 10.84 -6.51 23.45
CA PHE A 6 10.16 -5.23 23.33
C PHE A 6 10.81 -4.42 22.20
N ILE A 7 10.03 -4.10 21.16
CA ILE A 7 10.44 -3.25 20.05
C ILE A 7 10.08 -1.80 20.39
N ALA A 8 11.05 -0.91 20.27
CA ALA A 8 10.88 0.51 20.56
C ALA A 8 10.02 1.23 19.51
N ASP A 9 9.79 2.53 19.68
CA ASP A 9 8.88 3.34 18.85
C ASP A 9 9.09 3.10 17.34
N VAL A 10 8.12 2.46 16.68
CA VAL A 10 8.19 2.20 15.23
C VAL A 10 7.75 3.44 14.46
N ILE A 11 8.65 4.01 13.68
CA ILE A 11 8.41 5.28 12.99
C ILE A 11 8.04 5.07 11.51
N GLY A 12 6.76 5.25 11.20
CA GLY A 12 6.24 5.26 9.83
C GLY A 12 6.45 3.97 9.02
N ALA A 13 6.41 4.10 7.69
CA ALA A 13 6.72 2.98 6.79
C ALA A 13 8.17 2.47 6.95
N PRO A 14 9.21 3.33 7.04
CA PRO A 14 10.59 2.87 7.18
C PRO A 14 10.81 1.99 8.42
N GLY A 15 10.23 2.36 9.56
CA GLY A 15 10.29 1.52 10.77
C GLY A 15 9.59 0.18 10.61
N ARG A 16 8.40 0.16 9.99
CA ARG A 16 7.67 -1.09 9.71
C ARG A 16 8.46 -2.01 8.78
N ASP A 17 9.12 -1.47 7.76
CA ASP A 17 9.95 -2.23 6.83
C ASP A 17 11.14 -2.88 7.56
N VAL A 18 11.77 -2.15 8.49
CA VAL A 18 12.86 -2.68 9.33
C VAL A 18 12.37 -3.82 10.23
N VAL A 19 11.22 -3.66 10.89
CA VAL A 19 10.62 -4.73 11.70
C VAL A 19 10.35 -5.96 10.84
N GLN A 20 9.71 -5.79 9.68
CA GLN A 20 9.39 -6.89 8.77
C GLN A 20 10.66 -7.61 8.27
N ALA A 21 11.74 -6.87 8.04
CA ALA A 21 13.01 -7.44 7.57
C ALA A 21 13.77 -8.23 8.66
N LEU A 22 13.80 -7.73 9.89
CA LEU A 22 14.69 -8.27 10.94
C LEU A 22 13.98 -9.19 11.95
N LEU A 23 12.69 -8.96 12.24
CA LEU A 23 11.98 -9.70 13.28
C LEU A 23 11.98 -11.22 13.08
N PRO A 24 11.81 -11.79 11.86
CA PRO A 24 11.87 -13.24 11.67
C PRO A 24 13.22 -13.86 12.07
N GLU A 25 14.33 -13.15 11.82
CA GLU A 25 15.66 -13.59 12.21
C GLU A 25 15.86 -13.46 13.73
N LEU A 26 15.42 -12.35 14.32
CA LEU A 26 15.48 -12.13 15.77
C LEU A 26 14.67 -13.17 16.55
N LYS A 27 13.47 -13.53 16.07
CA LYS A 27 12.65 -14.61 16.65
C LYS A 27 13.41 -15.92 16.76
N ARG A 28 14.14 -16.30 15.69
CA ARG A 28 14.95 -17.53 15.70
C ARG A 28 16.18 -17.39 16.59
N ARG A 29 16.93 -16.29 16.46
CA ARG A 29 18.20 -16.06 17.16
C ARG A 29 18.03 -16.00 18.68
N HIS A 30 16.98 -15.33 19.15
CA HIS A 30 16.73 -15.14 20.57
C HIS A 30 15.65 -16.08 21.12
N ALA A 31 15.15 -17.02 20.32
CA ALA A 31 14.06 -17.94 20.69
C ALA A 31 12.91 -17.21 21.40
N LEU A 32 12.36 -16.19 20.72
CA LEU A 32 11.39 -15.26 21.31
C LEU A 32 10.03 -15.95 21.51
N ASP A 33 9.49 -15.83 22.72
CA ASP A 33 8.20 -16.40 23.11
C ASP A 33 7.07 -15.37 23.05
N LEU A 34 7.40 -14.08 23.16
CA LEU A 34 6.47 -12.95 23.06
C LEU A 34 7.16 -11.71 22.50
N VAL A 35 6.49 -11.02 21.58
CA VAL A 35 6.93 -9.77 20.98
C VAL A 35 5.94 -8.66 21.26
N VAL A 36 6.38 -7.67 22.04
CA VAL A 36 5.66 -6.43 22.32
C VAL A 36 6.31 -5.31 21.51
N CYS A 37 5.54 -4.37 20.99
CA CYS A 37 6.06 -3.27 20.17
C CYS A 37 5.31 -1.98 20.45
N ASN A 38 6.02 -0.87 20.65
CA ASN A 38 5.36 0.43 20.67
C ASN A 38 5.06 0.89 19.24
N GLY A 39 3.77 1.07 18.94
CA GLY A 39 3.28 1.36 17.59
C GLY A 39 2.76 2.78 17.41
N GLU A 40 2.92 3.68 18.38
CA GLU A 40 2.21 4.97 18.37
C GLU A 40 2.58 5.89 17.19
N ASN A 41 3.72 5.66 16.54
CA ASN A 41 4.24 6.47 15.43
C ASN A 41 4.25 5.71 14.08
N ALA A 42 3.60 4.54 14.00
CA ALA A 42 3.71 3.64 12.86
C ALA A 42 2.99 4.14 11.58
N ALA A 43 2.01 5.04 11.69
CA ALA A 43 1.29 5.60 10.57
C ALA A 43 1.83 7.00 10.21
N GLY A 44 2.69 7.08 9.19
CA GLY A 44 3.23 8.35 8.70
C GLY A 44 3.95 9.18 9.77
N GLY A 45 4.49 8.54 10.81
CA GLY A 45 5.23 9.16 11.91
C GLY A 45 4.39 9.57 13.11
N PHE A 46 3.05 9.57 13.00
CA PHE A 46 2.15 9.97 14.09
C PHE A 46 0.86 9.16 14.02
N GLY A 47 0.55 8.44 15.08
CA GLY A 47 -0.60 7.57 15.22
C GLY A 47 -0.44 6.19 14.57
N LEU A 48 -1.54 5.43 14.63
CA LEU A 48 -1.63 4.05 14.20
C LEU A 48 -2.94 3.83 13.42
N THR A 49 -2.87 3.22 12.24
CA THR A 49 -4.07 2.82 11.47
C THR A 49 -4.26 1.30 11.52
N ARG A 50 -5.43 0.82 11.09
CA ARG A 50 -5.67 -0.63 10.95
C ARG A 50 -4.64 -1.29 10.05
N ASP A 51 -4.28 -0.63 8.95
CA ASP A 51 -3.34 -1.17 7.98
C ASP A 51 -1.90 -1.19 8.52
N SER A 52 -1.47 -0.13 9.20
CA SER A 52 -0.12 -0.09 9.77
C SER A 52 0.04 -1.10 10.91
N ALA A 53 -0.97 -1.25 11.77
CA ALA A 53 -1.01 -2.28 12.80
C ALA A 53 -1.10 -3.70 12.21
N GLY A 54 -1.95 -3.90 11.20
CA GLY A 54 -2.11 -5.17 10.51
C GLY A 54 -0.80 -5.68 9.92
N GLY A 55 -0.02 -4.79 9.31
CA GLY A 55 1.33 -5.12 8.82
C GLY A 55 2.30 -5.54 9.94
N LEU A 56 2.28 -4.85 11.09
CA LEU A 56 3.09 -5.19 12.25
C LEU A 56 2.69 -6.55 12.87
N PHE A 57 1.39 -6.83 12.98
CA PHE A 57 0.91 -8.13 13.42
C PHE A 57 1.29 -9.24 12.43
N ALA A 58 1.18 -8.99 11.12
CA ALA A 58 1.59 -9.94 10.09
C ALA A 58 3.11 -10.21 10.11
N ALA A 59 3.93 -9.25 10.53
CA ALA A 59 5.37 -9.44 10.76
C ALA A 59 5.67 -10.31 11.99
N GLY A 60 4.66 -10.58 12.83
CA GLY A 60 4.76 -11.44 14.00
C GLY A 60 4.87 -10.71 15.33
N ILE A 61 4.42 -9.45 15.43
CA ILE A 61 4.20 -8.81 16.73
C ILE A 61 2.96 -9.42 17.39
N ASP A 62 3.01 -9.65 18.70
CA ASP A 62 1.89 -10.23 19.45
C ASP A 62 1.02 -9.16 20.11
N VAL A 63 1.64 -8.08 20.60
CA VAL A 63 0.97 -6.95 21.27
C VAL A 63 1.57 -5.64 20.82
N LEU A 64 0.71 -4.65 20.56
CA LEU A 64 1.13 -3.27 20.34
C LEU A 64 0.78 -2.40 21.55
N THR A 65 1.73 -1.62 22.04
CA THR A 65 1.52 -0.54 23.00
C THR A 65 1.44 0.81 22.28
N GLY A 66 0.93 1.83 22.96
CA GLY A 66 0.77 3.18 22.42
C GLY A 66 1.51 4.25 23.21
N GLY A 67 1.05 5.49 23.01
CA GLY A 67 1.61 6.69 23.61
C GLY A 67 0.69 7.89 23.38
N ASN A 68 1.24 9.11 23.40
CA ASN A 68 0.46 10.33 23.25
C ASN A 68 -0.02 10.61 21.82
N HIS A 69 0.50 9.91 20.81
CA HIS A 69 0.12 10.04 19.40
C HIS A 69 -0.88 8.99 18.93
N ILE A 70 -1.28 8.04 19.77
CA ILE A 70 -2.08 6.86 19.38
C ILE A 70 -3.43 7.21 18.69
N TRP A 71 -3.95 8.44 18.82
CA TRP A 71 -5.19 8.92 18.17
C TRP A 71 -4.99 9.94 17.04
N ASP A 72 -3.76 10.25 16.63
CA ASP A 72 -3.50 11.30 15.64
C ASP A 72 -4.00 10.92 14.22
N ARG A 73 -4.51 9.69 14.04
CA ARG A 73 -5.27 9.27 12.85
C ARG A 73 -6.74 9.08 13.21
N LYS A 74 -7.62 9.62 12.36
CA LYS A 74 -9.09 9.55 12.55
C LYS A 74 -9.60 8.12 12.75
N GLU A 75 -8.97 7.15 12.09
CA GLU A 75 -9.35 5.74 12.12
C GLU A 75 -8.93 5.01 13.42
N SER A 76 -7.96 5.54 14.18
CA SER A 76 -7.44 4.89 15.39
C SER A 76 -8.50 4.72 16.48
N LEU A 77 -9.46 5.65 16.56
CA LEU A 77 -10.52 5.66 17.58
C LEU A 77 -11.40 4.41 17.54
N GLY A 78 -11.87 4.01 16.36
CA GLY A 78 -12.68 2.80 16.20
C GLY A 78 -11.84 1.54 16.40
N TYR A 79 -10.64 1.54 15.84
CA TYR A 79 -9.77 0.37 15.84
C TYR A 79 -9.29 -0.04 17.24
N LEU A 80 -8.98 0.91 18.12
CA LEU A 80 -8.60 0.63 19.51
C LEU A 80 -9.68 -0.10 20.33
N ARG A 81 -10.96 0.03 19.97
CA ARG A 81 -12.05 -0.72 20.62
C ARG A 81 -12.18 -2.13 20.09
N GLU A 82 -11.86 -2.33 18.82
CA GLU A 82 -12.07 -3.60 18.11
C GLU A 82 -10.89 -4.56 18.21
N GLU A 83 -9.67 -4.04 18.38
CA GLU A 83 -8.45 -4.86 18.36
C GLU A 83 -7.96 -5.19 19.78
N PRO A 84 -8.19 -6.43 20.26
CA PRO A 84 -7.75 -6.88 21.57
C PRO A 84 -6.24 -7.13 21.69
N ARG A 85 -5.42 -6.70 20.72
CA ARG A 85 -3.95 -6.68 20.84
C ARG A 85 -3.34 -5.28 20.95
N LEU A 86 -4.13 -4.20 20.87
CA LEU A 86 -3.68 -2.82 21.13
C LEU A 86 -3.89 -2.36 22.59
N VAL A 87 -2.82 -2.03 23.30
CA VAL A 87 -2.86 -1.51 24.67
C VAL A 87 -2.52 -0.01 24.65
N ARG A 88 -3.46 0.84 25.03
CA ARG A 88 -3.26 2.30 25.11
C ARG A 88 -2.77 2.69 26.52
N PRO A 89 -2.32 3.94 26.74
CA PRO A 89 -1.93 4.37 28.08
C PRO A 89 -3.06 4.26 29.11
N ALA A 90 -2.81 3.61 30.24
CA ALA A 90 -3.81 3.27 31.24
C ALA A 90 -4.35 4.49 32.01
N ASN A 91 -3.49 5.48 32.24
CA ASN A 91 -3.72 6.68 33.05
C ASN A 91 -4.33 7.82 32.22
N LEU A 92 -5.33 7.49 31.41
CA LEU A 92 -6.12 8.46 30.64
C LEU A 92 -7.52 8.62 31.25
N PRO A 93 -8.20 9.74 30.99
CA PRO A 93 -9.52 10.00 31.57
C PRO A 93 -10.52 8.84 31.33
N PRO A 94 -11.40 8.55 32.31
CA PRO A 94 -12.45 7.55 32.14
C PRO A 94 -13.27 7.78 30.87
N GLY A 95 -13.62 6.69 30.17
CA GLY A 95 -14.36 6.74 28.89
C GLY A 95 -13.48 6.84 27.64
N THR A 96 -12.16 7.01 27.79
CA THR A 96 -11.21 6.94 26.67
C THR A 96 -11.24 5.56 26.01
N PRO A 97 -11.39 5.45 24.66
CA PRO A 97 -11.50 4.18 23.96
C PRO A 97 -10.27 3.27 24.12
N GLY A 98 -10.51 1.96 24.26
CA GLY A 98 -9.47 0.94 24.36
C GLY A 98 -9.04 0.61 25.79
N GLU A 99 -8.21 -0.42 25.94
CA GLU A 99 -7.77 -0.96 27.22
C GLU A 99 -6.37 -0.46 27.61
N GLY A 100 -6.19 -0.14 28.90
CA GLY A 100 -4.93 0.35 29.47
C GLY A 100 -3.89 -0.74 29.76
N TRP A 101 -4.37 -1.96 29.89
CA TRP A 101 -3.56 -3.14 30.18
C TRP A 101 -4.29 -4.40 29.72
N ARG A 102 -3.57 -5.48 29.48
CA ARG A 102 -4.15 -6.80 29.16
C ARG A 102 -3.25 -7.96 29.56
N ILE A 103 -3.85 -9.13 29.74
CA ILE A 103 -3.10 -10.39 29.87
C ILE A 103 -3.15 -11.12 28.53
N VAL A 104 -1.98 -11.44 28.00
CA VAL A 104 -1.79 -12.23 26.79
C VAL A 104 -1.11 -13.56 27.11
N ARG A 105 -1.12 -14.47 26.13
CA ARG A 105 -0.43 -15.77 26.24
C ARG A 105 0.80 -15.73 25.36
N ALA A 106 1.96 -16.02 25.95
CA ALA A 106 3.18 -16.27 25.19
C ALA A 106 3.09 -17.60 24.43
N ALA A 107 4.05 -17.88 23.55
CA ALA A 107 4.10 -19.08 22.73
C ALA A 107 4.03 -20.40 23.54
N ASP A 108 4.58 -20.41 24.76
CA ASP A 108 4.54 -21.56 25.69
C ASP A 108 3.27 -21.63 26.56
N GLY A 109 2.33 -20.70 26.38
CA GLY A 109 1.09 -20.58 27.16
C GLY A 109 1.20 -19.76 28.45
N THR A 110 2.39 -19.28 28.81
CA THR A 110 2.59 -18.42 29.98
C THR A 110 1.73 -17.16 29.87
N ALA A 111 1.01 -16.81 30.94
CA ALA A 111 0.24 -15.57 31.01
C ALA A 111 1.17 -14.38 31.31
N VAL A 112 1.14 -13.38 30.44
CA VAL A 112 1.94 -12.16 30.53
C VAL A 112 1.04 -10.94 30.58
N GLY A 113 1.16 -10.15 31.64
CA GLY A 113 0.48 -8.85 31.76
C GLY A 113 1.24 -7.77 30.99
N ILE A 114 0.56 -7.00 30.15
CA ILE A 114 1.10 -5.85 29.43
C ILE A 114 0.38 -4.60 29.94
N ILE A 115 1.13 -3.60 30.40
CA ILE A 115 0.63 -2.32 30.89
C ILE A 115 1.31 -1.22 30.06
N ASN A 116 0.54 -0.25 29.59
CA ASN A 116 1.08 0.97 28.97
C ASN A 116 0.69 2.18 29.81
N LEU A 117 1.59 3.13 29.98
CA LEU A 117 1.43 4.32 30.82
C LEU A 117 1.99 5.55 30.11
N LEU A 118 1.46 6.72 30.45
CA LEU A 118 2.05 8.01 30.11
C LEU A 118 2.75 8.63 31.33
N GLY A 119 3.93 9.22 31.10
CA GLY A 119 4.50 10.18 32.05
C GLY A 119 3.67 11.46 32.12
N ARG A 120 4.07 12.39 33.01
CA ARG A 120 3.37 13.67 33.18
C ARG A 120 4.26 14.87 32.91
N VAL A 121 5.55 14.77 33.22
CA VAL A 121 6.45 15.91 33.05
C VAL A 121 6.72 16.12 31.56
N PHE A 122 6.36 17.29 31.04
CA PHE A 122 6.40 17.66 29.61
C PHE A 122 5.54 16.82 28.65
N MET A 123 4.58 16.06 29.19
CA MET A 123 3.67 15.21 28.42
C MET A 123 2.26 15.84 28.30
N LYS A 124 1.40 15.24 27.46
CA LYS A 124 -0.05 15.54 27.47
C LYS A 124 -0.67 15.20 28.83
N GLU A 125 -1.79 15.85 29.16
CA GLU A 125 -2.50 15.63 30.42
C GLU A 125 -2.89 14.16 30.60
N ALA A 126 -2.43 13.57 31.71
CA ALA A 126 -2.68 12.18 32.09
C ALA A 126 -2.76 12.08 33.62
N ASP A 127 -3.50 11.08 34.11
CA ASP A 127 -3.56 10.75 35.53
C ASP A 127 -2.20 10.23 36.04
N ASP A 128 -2.09 10.04 37.36
CA ASP A 128 -0.86 9.59 38.00
C ASP A 128 -0.47 8.14 37.60
N PRO A 129 0.64 7.93 36.87
CA PRO A 129 1.04 6.61 36.40
C PRO A 129 1.35 5.63 37.54
N PHE A 130 1.78 6.13 38.71
CA PHE A 130 2.11 5.29 39.86
C PHE A 130 0.85 4.66 40.47
N ARG A 131 -0.18 5.48 40.73
CA ARG A 131 -1.47 4.97 41.23
C ARG A 131 -2.17 4.08 40.20
N THR A 132 -2.07 4.41 38.91
CA THR A 132 -2.70 3.61 37.86
C THR A 132 -2.04 2.24 37.71
N VAL A 133 -0.71 2.14 37.76
CA VAL A 133 -0.04 0.84 37.67
C VAL A 133 -0.38 -0.06 38.86
N GLU A 134 -0.55 0.50 40.07
CA GLU A 134 -1.02 -0.27 41.23
C GLU A 134 -2.38 -0.93 40.96
N ALA A 135 -3.35 -0.16 40.45
CA ALA A 135 -4.67 -0.68 40.15
C ALA A 135 -4.64 -1.76 39.05
N ALA A 136 -3.80 -1.58 38.03
CA ALA A 136 -3.61 -2.58 36.97
C ALA A 136 -2.98 -3.87 37.50
N LEU A 137 -1.95 -3.77 38.35
CA LEU A 137 -1.30 -4.93 38.98
C LEU A 137 -2.27 -5.68 39.90
N GLU A 138 -3.10 -4.97 40.66
CA GLU A 138 -4.12 -5.59 41.50
C GLU A 138 -5.14 -6.36 40.67
N ALA A 139 -5.60 -5.79 39.55
CA ALA A 139 -6.54 -6.46 38.64
C ALA A 139 -5.98 -7.75 37.99
N MET A 140 -4.65 -7.83 37.86
CA MET A 140 -3.92 -8.98 37.31
C MET A 140 -3.41 -9.96 38.36
N ARG A 141 -3.57 -9.66 39.65
CA ARG A 141 -3.12 -10.49 40.77
C ARG A 141 -3.66 -11.92 40.64
N GLY A 142 -2.77 -12.90 40.69
CA GLY A 142 -3.09 -14.33 40.55
C GLY A 142 -3.37 -14.81 39.11
N LYS A 143 -3.40 -13.91 38.12
CA LYS A 143 -3.69 -14.25 36.71
C LYS A 143 -2.44 -14.22 35.82
N ALA A 144 -1.52 -13.30 36.09
CA ALA A 144 -0.22 -13.20 35.41
C ALA A 144 0.88 -12.88 36.42
N ARG A 145 1.97 -13.63 36.38
CA ARG A 145 3.16 -13.39 37.23
C ARG A 145 4.25 -12.63 36.49
N VAL A 146 4.32 -12.81 35.17
CA VAL A 146 5.18 -12.05 34.28
C VAL A 146 4.45 -10.78 33.86
N VAL A 147 5.06 -9.61 34.06
CA VAL A 147 4.44 -8.32 33.73
C VAL A 147 5.44 -7.40 33.03
N VAL A 148 5.04 -6.84 31.90
CA VAL A 148 5.77 -5.82 31.13
C VAL A 148 5.04 -4.49 31.26
N VAL A 149 5.78 -3.45 31.63
CA VAL A 149 5.29 -2.08 31.76
C VAL A 149 6.03 -1.19 30.76
N ASP A 150 5.30 -0.66 29.77
CA ASP A 150 5.77 0.36 28.85
C ASP A 150 5.38 1.75 29.37
N ILE A 151 6.36 2.54 29.80
CA ILE A 151 6.19 3.91 30.26
C ILE A 151 6.64 4.91 29.18
N HIS A 152 5.66 5.50 28.51
CA HIS A 152 5.86 6.50 27.46
C HIS A 152 5.97 7.90 28.08
N ALA A 153 7.18 8.44 28.17
CA ALA A 153 7.43 9.66 28.94
C ALA A 153 8.65 10.46 28.43
N GLU A 154 8.62 11.79 28.59
CA GLU A 154 9.75 12.65 28.23
C GLU A 154 10.92 12.51 29.23
N THR A 155 10.64 12.54 30.53
CA THR A 155 11.71 12.64 31.52
C THR A 155 12.26 11.28 31.94
N THR A 156 13.59 11.15 31.93
CA THR A 156 14.29 9.97 32.46
C THR A 156 14.02 9.78 33.95
N ALA A 157 13.88 10.86 34.72
CA ALA A 157 13.62 10.80 36.16
C ALA A 157 12.31 10.07 36.50
N GLU A 158 11.20 10.34 35.80
CA GLU A 158 9.94 9.63 36.02
C GLU A 158 10.07 8.14 35.69
N LYS A 159 10.76 7.80 34.60
CA LYS A 159 10.97 6.40 34.17
C LYS A 159 11.80 5.62 35.18
N ILE A 160 12.92 6.20 35.65
CA ILE A 160 13.79 5.59 36.68
C ILE A 160 13.05 5.42 38.00
N ALA A 161 12.29 6.44 38.42
CA ALA A 161 11.51 6.37 39.66
C ALA A 161 10.46 5.24 39.59
N LEU A 162 9.78 5.08 38.45
CA LEU A 162 8.83 4.00 38.24
C LEU A 162 9.52 2.63 38.26
N GLY A 163 10.71 2.51 37.65
CA GLY A 163 11.54 1.31 37.72
C GLY A 163 11.83 0.88 39.16
N TRP A 164 12.29 1.80 40.01
CA TRP A 164 12.53 1.52 41.44
C TRP A 164 11.26 1.20 42.21
N TYR A 165 10.17 1.91 41.92
CA TYR A 165 8.87 1.71 42.56
C TYR A 165 8.30 0.30 42.30
N LEU A 166 8.55 -0.24 41.10
CA LEU A 166 8.05 -1.54 40.66
C LEU A 166 9.04 -2.69 40.80
N ASP A 167 10.26 -2.44 41.28
CA ASP A 167 11.31 -3.47 41.38
C ASP A 167 10.85 -4.69 42.20
N GLY A 168 10.98 -5.88 41.60
CA GLY A 168 10.54 -7.17 42.15
C GLY A 168 9.04 -7.44 42.05
N ARG A 169 8.26 -6.51 41.49
CA ARG A 169 6.80 -6.64 41.32
C ARG A 169 6.37 -6.83 39.87
N VAL A 170 7.24 -6.47 38.93
CA VAL A 170 7.08 -6.67 37.49
C VAL A 170 8.36 -7.23 36.88
N SER A 171 8.27 -7.80 35.69
CA SER A 171 9.41 -8.42 35.01
C SER A 171 10.23 -7.40 34.23
N LEU A 172 9.57 -6.44 33.59
CA LEU A 172 10.19 -5.40 32.78
C LEU A 172 9.49 -4.05 32.99
N VAL A 173 10.26 -3.00 33.24
CA VAL A 173 9.86 -1.61 33.04
C VAL A 173 10.71 -1.03 31.90
N VAL A 174 10.08 -0.71 30.78
CA VAL A 174 10.73 -0.19 29.58
C VAL A 174 10.18 1.19 29.26
N GLY A 175 11.06 2.16 29.02
CA GLY A 175 10.64 3.48 28.58
C GLY A 175 10.61 3.64 27.06
N THR A 176 9.75 4.54 26.59
CA THR A 176 9.58 4.98 25.18
C THR A 176 9.41 6.51 25.14
N HIS A 177 9.17 7.10 23.95
CA HIS A 177 8.87 8.53 23.67
C HIS A 177 10.05 9.37 23.16
N THR A 178 11.24 9.26 23.78
CA THR A 178 12.34 10.19 23.43
C THR A 178 13.06 9.79 22.13
N HIS A 179 12.80 8.58 21.64
CA HIS A 179 13.38 7.97 20.43
C HIS A 179 14.90 7.76 20.46
N VAL A 180 15.58 8.22 21.51
CA VAL A 180 17.03 8.03 21.71
C VAL A 180 17.24 6.92 22.70
N GLN A 181 17.72 5.77 22.22
CA GLN A 181 17.96 4.61 23.08
C GLN A 181 19.03 4.92 24.12
N THR A 182 18.71 4.71 25.39
CA THR A 182 19.66 4.85 26.50
C THR A 182 20.52 3.60 26.66
N ALA A 183 21.70 3.75 27.24
CA ALA A 183 22.61 2.63 27.55
C ALA A 183 22.66 2.36 29.06
N ASP A 184 21.49 2.29 29.69
CA ASP A 184 21.31 2.07 31.12
C ASP A 184 20.52 0.80 31.44
N GLU A 185 20.44 -0.12 30.47
CA GLU A 185 19.78 -1.41 30.63
C GLU A 185 20.40 -2.20 31.79
N ARG A 186 19.55 -2.66 32.72
CA ARG A 186 19.98 -3.44 33.89
C ARG A 186 18.86 -4.26 34.48
N VAL A 187 19.22 -5.28 35.24
CA VAL A 187 18.31 -5.94 36.18
C VAL A 187 18.49 -5.29 37.56
N LEU A 188 17.39 -4.77 38.11
CA LEU A 188 17.37 -4.15 39.44
C LEU A 188 17.48 -5.21 40.55
N PRO A 189 17.84 -4.83 41.79
CA PRO A 189 18.19 -5.78 42.86
C PRO A 189 17.12 -6.82 43.19
N ARG A 190 15.83 -6.52 42.98
CA ARG A 190 14.73 -7.47 43.25
C ARG A 190 14.24 -8.20 42.00
N GLY A 191 14.92 -8.05 40.87
CA GLY A 191 14.73 -8.86 39.66
C GLY A 191 13.84 -8.23 38.59
N THR A 192 13.65 -6.91 38.59
CA THR A 192 12.99 -6.21 37.47
C THR A 192 14.01 -5.74 36.44
N ALA A 193 13.84 -6.12 35.18
CA ALA A 193 14.60 -5.54 34.08
C ALA A 193 14.14 -4.09 33.82
N PHE A 194 15.09 -3.20 33.52
CA PHE A 194 14.84 -1.78 33.36
C PHE A 194 15.72 -1.18 32.25
N ILE A 195 15.15 -0.24 31.48
CA ILE A 195 15.87 0.70 30.60
C ILE A 195 15.09 2.02 30.53
N CYS A 196 15.78 3.16 30.53
CA CYS A 196 15.12 4.47 30.42
C CYS A 196 14.44 4.71 29.07
N ASP A 197 15.05 4.35 27.96
CA ASP A 197 14.40 4.47 26.65
C ASP A 197 14.89 3.38 25.72
N ALA A 198 13.97 2.61 25.15
CA ALA A 198 14.27 1.57 24.18
C ALA A 198 14.67 2.16 22.81
N GLY A 199 14.44 3.44 22.56
CA GLY A 199 14.77 4.19 21.34
C GLY A 199 13.66 4.19 20.30
N MET A 200 14.05 4.17 19.03
CA MET A 200 13.12 4.06 17.90
C MET A 200 13.62 3.06 16.86
N THR A 201 12.68 2.44 16.15
CA THR A 201 12.95 1.64 14.94
C THR A 201 12.52 2.43 13.70
N GLY A 202 13.47 2.77 12.83
CA GLY A 202 13.26 3.68 11.70
C GLY A 202 14.56 4.25 11.13
N GLY A 203 14.49 5.39 10.44
CA GLY A 203 15.66 6.08 9.88
C GLY A 203 16.40 6.95 10.90
N PHE A 204 17.71 6.78 11.02
CA PHE A 204 18.58 7.50 11.95
C PHE A 204 19.34 8.68 11.33
N GLU A 205 19.38 8.80 10.00
CA GLU A 205 19.74 10.06 9.33
C GLU A 205 18.56 11.03 9.41
N SER A 206 18.21 11.43 10.63
CA SER A 206 16.95 12.07 10.96
C SER A 206 17.07 12.94 12.21
N VAL A 207 16.01 13.69 12.51
CA VAL A 207 15.78 14.27 13.84
C VAL A 207 14.71 13.43 14.49
N ILE A 208 15.11 12.55 15.41
CA ILE A 208 14.23 11.61 16.15
C ILE A 208 13.22 10.86 15.26
N GLY A 209 13.68 10.43 14.07
CA GLY A 209 12.88 9.62 13.13
C GLY A 209 12.17 10.43 12.04
N MET A 210 12.21 11.76 12.13
CA MET A 210 11.61 12.68 11.15
C MET A 210 12.66 13.28 10.20
N ASP A 211 12.21 13.68 9.01
CA ASP A 211 13.04 14.34 7.99
C ASP A 211 13.88 15.48 8.60
N ARG A 212 15.20 15.37 8.43
CA ARG A 212 16.18 16.24 9.06
C ARG A 212 16.00 17.70 8.61
N GLU A 213 15.83 17.92 7.31
CA GLU A 213 15.76 19.27 6.77
C GLU A 213 14.46 19.98 7.16
N ALA A 214 13.32 19.27 7.15
CA ALA A 214 12.05 19.80 7.64
C ALA A 214 12.09 20.13 9.12
N ALA A 215 12.70 19.27 9.95
CA ALA A 215 12.88 19.54 11.37
C ALA A 215 13.77 20.78 11.61
N LEU A 216 14.90 20.90 10.90
CA LEU A 216 15.79 22.05 11.00
C LEU A 216 15.09 23.35 10.59
N ARG A 217 14.37 23.36 9.46
CA ARG A 217 13.60 24.54 9.02
C ARG A 217 12.58 24.96 10.07
N ARG A 218 11.88 24.01 10.68
CA ARG A 218 10.91 24.30 11.76
C ARG A 218 11.57 25.04 12.92
N PHE A 219 12.73 24.59 13.38
CA PHE A 219 13.46 25.25 14.48
C PHE A 219 14.05 26.60 14.08
N LEU A 220 14.61 26.72 12.88
CA LEU A 220 15.25 27.96 12.41
C LEU A 220 14.24 29.07 12.10
N THR A 221 13.06 28.71 11.60
CA THR A 221 12.06 29.70 11.15
C THR A 221 10.90 29.86 12.11
N SER A 222 10.71 28.94 13.06
CA SER A 222 9.49 28.80 13.88
C SER A 222 8.20 28.63 13.06
N MET A 223 8.30 28.37 11.75
CA MET A 223 7.14 28.16 10.89
C MET A 223 6.67 26.70 10.93
N PRO A 224 5.38 26.43 10.72
CA PRO A 224 4.88 25.07 10.57
C PRO A 224 5.54 24.36 9.38
N GLU A 225 6.16 23.22 9.64
CA GLU A 225 6.73 22.34 8.61
C GLU A 225 6.07 20.96 8.72
N ARG A 226 5.79 20.36 7.57
CA ARG A 226 5.25 19.00 7.53
C ARG A 226 6.39 18.02 7.77
N LEU A 227 6.43 17.42 8.95
CA LEU A 227 7.35 16.34 9.27
C LEU A 227 6.90 15.03 8.60
N THR A 228 7.86 14.30 8.03
CA THR A 228 7.64 12.98 7.44
C THR A 228 8.72 12.01 7.93
N PRO A 229 8.43 10.71 8.08
CA PRO A 229 9.43 9.73 8.51
C PRO A 229 10.66 9.68 7.59
N ALA A 230 11.85 9.65 8.18
CA ALA A 230 13.10 9.52 7.47
C ALA A 230 13.40 8.06 7.08
N SER A 231 14.08 7.86 5.95
CA SER A 231 14.43 6.54 5.41
C SER A 231 15.93 6.27 5.29
N GLY A 232 16.79 7.24 5.62
CA GLY A 232 18.24 7.08 5.67
C GLY A 232 18.70 6.41 6.96
N ASP A 233 19.75 5.57 6.88
CA ASP A 233 20.34 4.83 8.00
C ASP A 233 19.28 4.09 8.84
N LEU A 234 18.65 3.09 8.24
CA LEU A 234 17.60 2.31 8.89
C LEU A 234 18.19 1.45 10.01
N ARG A 235 17.59 1.52 11.22
CA ARG A 235 18.01 0.68 12.36
C ARG A 235 16.82 0.18 13.16
N PHE A 236 17.03 -0.96 13.81
CA PHE A 236 16.11 -1.61 14.72
C PHE A 236 16.58 -1.42 16.15
N ASN A 237 15.72 -0.87 16.99
CA ASN A 237 15.96 -0.72 18.42
C ASN A 237 14.91 -1.43 19.26
N GLY A 238 15.37 -2.03 20.36
CA GLY A 238 14.52 -2.73 21.31
C GLY A 238 15.35 -3.38 22.42
N VAL A 239 14.70 -4.19 23.24
CA VAL A 239 15.35 -4.98 24.29
C VAL A 239 14.81 -6.40 24.32
N VAL A 240 15.69 -7.37 24.53
CA VAL A 240 15.33 -8.76 24.82
C VAL A 240 15.52 -9.00 26.31
N VAL A 241 14.47 -9.51 26.96
CA VAL A 241 14.48 -9.81 28.39
C VAL A 241 14.19 -11.29 28.59
N ARG A 242 15.03 -11.94 29.39
CA ARG A 242 14.84 -13.34 29.78
C ARG A 242 14.24 -13.37 31.17
N VAL A 243 13.05 -13.95 31.29
CA VAL A 243 12.25 -13.96 32.52
C VAL A 243 12.00 -15.39 32.98
N ASP A 244 12.15 -15.65 34.27
CA ASP A 244 11.69 -16.89 34.88
C ASP A 244 10.16 -16.81 35.10
N PRO A 245 9.35 -17.59 34.36
CA PRO A 245 7.90 -17.54 34.49
C PRO A 245 7.41 -18.04 35.85
N ALA A 246 8.19 -18.87 36.55
CA ALA A 246 7.83 -19.38 37.86
C ALA A 246 7.92 -18.28 38.93
N THR A 247 8.88 -17.35 38.84
CA THR A 247 9.07 -16.28 39.82
C THR A 247 8.57 -14.91 39.35
N GLY A 248 8.49 -14.68 38.03
CA GLY A 248 8.21 -13.39 37.40
C GLY A 248 9.43 -12.47 37.30
N ARG A 249 10.61 -12.92 37.72
CA ARG A 249 11.84 -12.11 37.75
C ARG A 249 12.62 -12.22 36.44
N ALA A 250 13.19 -11.11 36.00
CA ALA A 250 14.14 -11.08 34.90
C ALA A 250 15.52 -11.58 35.36
N GLU A 251 16.14 -12.44 34.55
CA GLU A 251 17.53 -12.88 34.71
C GLU A 251 18.49 -11.95 33.97
N SER A 252 18.08 -11.44 32.81
CA SER A 252 18.91 -10.59 31.95
C SER A 252 18.08 -9.65 31.09
N ILE A 253 18.70 -8.54 30.70
CA ILE A 253 18.23 -7.63 29.66
C ILE A 253 19.38 -7.40 28.67
N GLU A 254 19.08 -7.51 27.38
CA GLU A 254 20.00 -7.26 26.27
C GLU A 254 19.41 -6.15 25.39
N ARG A 255 20.19 -5.09 25.19
CA ARG A 255 19.79 -3.99 24.30
C ARG A 255 20.11 -4.33 22.86
N LEU A 256 19.12 -4.16 21.98
CA LEU A 256 19.26 -4.31 20.54
C LEU A 256 19.37 -2.93 19.90
N HIS A 257 20.45 -2.73 19.14
CA HIS A 257 20.68 -1.58 18.27
C HIS A 257 21.32 -2.08 16.98
N ILE A 258 20.48 -2.45 16.02
CA ILE A 258 20.89 -3.26 14.86
C ILE A 258 20.72 -2.42 13.59
N PRO A 259 21.81 -2.08 12.88
CA PRO A 259 21.71 -1.50 11.54
C PRO A 259 20.95 -2.45 10.61
N CYS A 260 19.88 -1.95 10.03
CA CYS A 260 19.18 -2.60 8.93
C CYS A 260 19.77 -2.07 7.63
N THR A 261 20.92 -2.62 7.24
CA THR A 261 21.34 -2.49 5.84
C THR A 261 20.25 -3.18 5.03
N PRO A 262 19.62 -2.53 4.04
CA PRO A 262 18.72 -3.23 3.14
C PRO A 262 19.51 -4.42 2.59
N LYS A 263 19.20 -5.64 3.04
CA LYS A 263 19.73 -6.84 2.41
C LYS A 263 19.25 -6.70 0.97
N THR A 264 20.18 -6.66 0.03
CA THR A 264 19.94 -6.83 -1.41
C THR A 264 19.46 -8.26 -1.71
N ALA A 265 18.48 -8.71 -0.96
CA ALA A 265 17.66 -9.89 -1.17
C ALA A 265 16.22 -9.37 -1.36
N THR A 266 16.03 -8.72 -2.50
CA THR A 266 14.75 -8.29 -3.06
C THR A 266 13.88 -9.53 -3.30
N THR A 267 13.07 -9.91 -2.33
CA THR A 267 11.73 -10.37 -2.71
C THR A 267 11.00 -9.14 -3.24
N VAL A 268 11.01 -8.97 -4.56
CA VAL A 268 10.28 -7.90 -5.24
C VAL A 268 8.84 -7.83 -4.72
N ARG A 269 8.35 -6.62 -4.42
CA ARG A 269 6.94 -6.42 -4.08
C ARG A 269 6.09 -6.66 -5.33
N LEU A 270 5.32 -7.73 -5.37
CA LEU A 270 4.40 -7.96 -6.47
C LEU A 270 3.20 -7.00 -6.39
N LEU A 271 2.78 -6.50 -7.55
CA LEU A 271 1.62 -5.60 -7.70
C LEU A 271 0.50 -6.32 -8.48
N PRO A 272 -0.20 -7.30 -7.88
CA PRO A 272 -1.30 -8.00 -8.55
C PRO A 272 -2.47 -7.05 -8.82
N GLY A 273 -3.17 -7.28 -9.92
CA GLY A 273 -4.29 -6.45 -10.37
C GLY A 273 -5.66 -6.89 -9.89
N ASP A 274 -5.79 -8.13 -9.37
CA ASP A 274 -7.11 -8.70 -9.08
C ASP A 274 -7.84 -7.96 -7.96
N GLU A 275 -7.13 -7.66 -6.86
CA GLU A 275 -7.67 -6.93 -5.71
C GLU A 275 -8.05 -5.48 -6.05
N PRO A 276 -7.18 -4.64 -6.64
CA PRO A 276 -7.56 -3.29 -7.07
C PRO A 276 -8.66 -3.30 -8.14
N ALA A 277 -8.69 -4.29 -9.04
CA ALA A 277 -9.76 -4.42 -10.02
C ALA A 277 -11.10 -4.74 -9.35
N ALA A 278 -11.11 -5.58 -8.31
CA ALA A 278 -12.30 -5.89 -7.53
C ALA A 278 -12.80 -4.65 -6.78
N ALA A 279 -11.92 -3.85 -6.19
CA ALA A 279 -12.26 -2.59 -5.52
C ALA A 279 -12.96 -1.60 -6.49
N VAL A 280 -12.45 -1.47 -7.73
CA VAL A 280 -13.08 -0.65 -8.76
C VAL A 280 -14.48 -1.16 -9.12
N ARG A 281 -14.66 -2.48 -9.28
CA ARG A 281 -15.98 -3.07 -9.58
C ARG A 281 -16.96 -2.89 -8.43
N ALA A 282 -16.51 -3.01 -7.18
CA ALA A 282 -17.34 -2.76 -6.00
C ALA A 282 -17.83 -1.30 -5.97
N ALA A 283 -16.95 -0.33 -6.21
CA ALA A 283 -17.33 1.08 -6.32
C ALA A 283 -18.32 1.31 -7.47
N ALA A 284 -18.07 0.71 -8.64
CA ALA A 284 -18.96 0.81 -9.79
C ALA A 284 -20.36 0.24 -9.50
N ARG A 285 -20.47 -0.88 -8.78
CA ARG A 285 -21.77 -1.48 -8.40
C ARG A 285 -22.63 -0.51 -7.61
N VAL A 286 -22.04 0.24 -6.68
CA VAL A 286 -22.76 1.28 -5.91
C VAL A 286 -23.33 2.35 -6.85
N ARG A 287 -22.49 2.88 -7.75
CA ARG A 287 -22.90 3.90 -8.73
C ARG A 287 -23.97 3.39 -9.70
N VAL A 288 -23.89 2.14 -10.14
CA VAL A 288 -24.91 1.52 -11.01
C VAL A 288 -26.24 1.41 -10.28
N ALA A 289 -26.24 1.04 -8.99
CA ALA A 289 -27.46 1.00 -8.20
C ALA A 289 -28.12 2.38 -8.08
N GLU A 290 -27.32 3.43 -7.87
CA GLU A 290 -27.82 4.82 -7.86
C GLU A 290 -28.45 5.23 -9.20
N LEU A 291 -27.76 4.95 -10.31
CA LEU A 291 -28.27 5.25 -11.67
C LEU A 291 -29.60 4.54 -11.94
N ARG A 292 -29.69 3.26 -11.57
CA ARG A 292 -30.94 2.49 -11.70
C ARG A 292 -32.07 3.09 -10.86
N GLY A 293 -31.77 3.60 -9.66
CA GLY A 293 -32.73 4.34 -8.84
C GLY A 293 -33.27 5.61 -9.52
N THR A 294 -32.53 6.18 -10.48
CA THR A 294 -32.98 7.32 -11.30
C THR A 294 -33.63 6.91 -12.63
N GLY A 295 -33.85 5.61 -12.86
CA GLY A 295 -34.41 5.07 -14.10
C GLY A 295 -33.41 4.88 -15.24
N VAL A 296 -32.11 5.13 -14.99
CA VAL A 296 -31.04 4.90 -15.98
C VAL A 296 -30.42 3.53 -15.76
N VAL A 297 -30.46 2.68 -16.78
CA VAL A 297 -29.73 1.41 -16.78
C VAL A 297 -28.45 1.59 -17.60
N PRO A 298 -27.25 1.61 -16.99
CA PRO A 298 -26.02 1.74 -17.74
C PRO A 298 -25.85 0.59 -18.74
N THR A 299 -25.52 0.93 -19.98
CA THR A 299 -25.48 -0.03 -21.11
C THR A 299 -24.22 0.17 -21.93
N LEU A 300 -23.46 -0.91 -22.09
CA LEU A 300 -22.28 -1.00 -22.95
C LEU A 300 -22.64 -1.73 -24.25
N ALA A 301 -22.49 -1.07 -25.39
CA ALA A 301 -22.49 -1.74 -26.68
C ALA A 301 -21.07 -2.24 -27.02
N LEU A 302 -20.95 -3.52 -27.30
CA LEU A 302 -19.68 -4.14 -27.68
C LEU A 302 -19.75 -4.53 -29.16
N VAL A 303 -18.93 -3.87 -29.98
CA VAL A 303 -18.86 -4.08 -31.43
C VAL A 303 -17.66 -4.97 -31.76
N SER A 304 -17.88 -6.01 -32.57
CA SER A 304 -16.84 -6.94 -33.03
C SER A 304 -17.08 -7.32 -34.49
N VAL A 305 -16.01 -7.68 -35.22
CA VAL A 305 -16.08 -8.11 -36.62
C VAL A 305 -15.42 -9.49 -36.74
N GLY A 306 -16.18 -10.50 -37.17
CA GLY A 306 -15.71 -11.88 -37.28
C GLY A 306 -15.54 -12.61 -35.94
N GLU A 307 -15.02 -13.85 -36.01
CA GLU A 307 -14.84 -14.73 -34.86
C GLU A 307 -13.35 -15.09 -34.69
N ASP A 308 -12.64 -14.36 -33.82
CA ASP A 308 -11.30 -14.74 -33.36
C ASP A 308 -11.36 -15.33 -31.94
N ALA A 309 -10.82 -16.54 -31.77
CA ALA A 309 -10.87 -17.28 -30.51
C ALA A 309 -10.15 -16.57 -29.34
N ALA A 310 -9.07 -15.82 -29.62
CA ALA A 310 -8.35 -15.05 -28.60
C ALA A 310 -9.18 -13.85 -28.13
N SER A 311 -9.83 -13.16 -29.07
CA SER A 311 -10.77 -12.06 -28.81
C SER A 311 -11.96 -12.53 -27.95
N GLN A 312 -12.51 -13.73 -28.20
CA GLN A 312 -13.66 -14.25 -27.44
C GLN A 312 -13.41 -14.40 -25.93
N LEU A 313 -12.20 -14.76 -25.50
CA LEU A 313 -11.88 -14.87 -24.08
C LEU A 313 -11.87 -13.51 -23.37
N TYR A 314 -11.29 -12.49 -24.01
CA TYR A 314 -11.31 -11.11 -23.50
C TYR A 314 -12.71 -10.53 -23.47
N LEU A 315 -13.50 -10.80 -24.52
CA LEU A 315 -14.89 -10.37 -24.61
C LEU A 315 -15.76 -10.99 -23.50
N ARG A 316 -15.59 -12.29 -23.21
CA ARG A 316 -16.28 -12.94 -22.10
C ARG A 316 -16.00 -12.26 -20.77
N ARG A 317 -14.72 -12.02 -20.46
CA ARG A 317 -14.32 -11.34 -19.20
C ARG A 317 -14.93 -9.94 -19.07
N LYS A 318 -14.98 -9.16 -20.14
CA LYS A 318 -15.62 -7.83 -20.14
C LYS A 318 -17.12 -7.94 -19.85
N VAL A 319 -17.80 -8.90 -20.48
CA VAL A 319 -19.24 -9.11 -20.27
C VAL A 319 -19.53 -9.58 -18.84
N GLU A 320 -18.75 -10.53 -18.33
CA GLU A 320 -18.86 -11.03 -16.95
C GLU A 320 -18.66 -9.90 -15.93
N ALA A 321 -17.64 -9.05 -16.12
CA ALA A 321 -17.36 -7.92 -15.23
C ALA A 321 -18.48 -6.85 -15.26
N CYS A 322 -19.08 -6.60 -16.43
CA CYS A 322 -20.25 -5.71 -16.53
C CYS A 322 -21.48 -6.32 -15.83
N ALA A 323 -21.75 -7.61 -16.04
CA ALA A 323 -22.87 -8.31 -15.42
C ALA A 323 -22.75 -8.33 -13.89
N GLU A 324 -21.53 -8.53 -13.35
CA GLU A 324 -21.24 -8.51 -11.91
C GLU A 324 -21.67 -7.21 -11.22
N VAL A 325 -21.66 -6.08 -11.94
CA VAL A 325 -22.01 -4.77 -11.39
C VAL A 325 -23.38 -4.25 -11.84
N GLY A 326 -24.10 -5.00 -12.67
CA GLY A 326 -25.44 -4.63 -13.16
C GLY A 326 -25.45 -3.73 -14.40
N ILE A 327 -24.35 -3.65 -15.16
CA ILE A 327 -24.29 -2.99 -16.48
C ILE A 327 -24.83 -3.95 -17.54
N GLU A 328 -25.74 -3.48 -18.37
CA GLU A 328 -26.24 -4.25 -19.52
C GLU A 328 -25.25 -4.23 -20.67
N VAL A 329 -25.06 -5.37 -21.34
CA VAL A 329 -24.13 -5.47 -22.47
C VAL A 329 -24.86 -5.88 -23.74
N LYS A 330 -24.87 -4.97 -24.72
CA LYS A 330 -25.40 -5.22 -26.06
C LYS A 330 -24.28 -5.68 -26.99
N ARG A 331 -24.21 -6.97 -27.26
CA ARG A 331 -23.24 -7.54 -28.20
C ARG A 331 -23.69 -7.29 -29.64
N VAL A 332 -22.77 -6.76 -30.44
CA VAL A 332 -22.97 -6.49 -31.87
C VAL A 332 -21.84 -7.16 -32.63
N ALA A 333 -22.11 -8.36 -33.13
CA ALA A 333 -21.19 -9.09 -33.99
C ALA A 333 -21.53 -8.79 -35.46
N LEU A 334 -20.56 -8.22 -36.17
CA LEU A 334 -20.59 -8.03 -37.61
C LEU A 334 -19.91 -9.22 -38.28
N THR A 335 -20.37 -9.56 -39.48
CA THR A 335 -19.83 -10.67 -40.27
C THR A 335 -18.36 -10.43 -40.60
N ALA A 336 -17.58 -11.51 -40.69
CA ALA A 336 -16.21 -11.44 -41.18
C ALA A 336 -16.18 -10.83 -42.59
N GLY A 337 -15.21 -9.95 -42.86
CA GLY A 337 -15.11 -9.23 -44.13
C GLY A 337 -16.00 -7.98 -44.25
N ALA A 338 -16.73 -7.58 -43.19
CA ALA A 338 -17.43 -6.30 -43.18
C ALA A 338 -16.49 -5.14 -43.52
N ASP A 339 -16.94 -4.23 -44.37
CA ASP A 339 -16.17 -3.07 -44.78
C ASP A 339 -16.26 -1.91 -43.78
N THR A 340 -15.42 -0.89 -43.98
CA THR A 340 -15.38 0.30 -43.12
C THR A 340 -16.75 1.00 -43.05
N GLY A 341 -17.48 1.08 -44.16
CA GLY A 341 -18.80 1.72 -44.22
C GLY A 341 -19.81 1.04 -43.31
N THR A 342 -19.89 -0.29 -43.38
CA THR A 342 -20.77 -1.13 -42.56
C THR A 342 -20.47 -0.96 -41.07
N VAL A 343 -19.18 -1.01 -40.67
CA VAL A 343 -18.78 -0.84 -39.27
C VAL A 343 -19.13 0.57 -38.77
N VAL A 344 -18.81 1.61 -39.55
CA VAL A 344 -19.08 3.01 -39.21
C VAL A 344 -20.58 3.28 -39.08
N GLU A 345 -21.40 2.80 -40.01
CA GLU A 345 -22.86 2.94 -39.94
C GLU A 345 -23.39 2.32 -38.64
N ARG A 346 -22.93 1.10 -38.31
CA ARG A 346 -23.35 0.42 -37.09
C ARG A 346 -22.95 1.18 -35.83
N VAL A 347 -21.71 1.69 -35.79
CA VAL A 347 -21.20 2.50 -34.67
C VAL A 347 -22.01 3.79 -34.52
N ARG A 348 -22.32 4.49 -35.61
CA ARG A 348 -23.15 5.71 -35.58
C ARG A 348 -24.57 5.43 -35.09
N ALA A 349 -25.18 4.34 -35.54
CA ALA A 349 -26.50 3.92 -35.09
C ALA A 349 -26.53 3.64 -33.57
N LEU A 350 -25.48 3.00 -33.03
CA LEU A 350 -25.33 2.82 -31.59
C LEU A 350 -25.08 4.16 -30.87
N GLY A 351 -24.27 5.05 -31.46
CA GLY A 351 -24.00 6.38 -30.94
C GLY A 351 -25.26 7.23 -30.76
N ALA A 352 -26.18 7.16 -31.73
CA ALA A 352 -27.45 7.88 -31.69
C ALA A 352 -28.49 7.30 -30.70
N SER A 353 -28.32 6.04 -30.26
CA SER A 353 -29.26 5.40 -29.34
C SER A 353 -29.12 5.96 -27.93
N ARG A 354 -30.23 6.43 -27.34
CA ARG A 354 -30.29 6.88 -25.94
C ARG A 354 -30.15 5.75 -24.93
N ASP A 355 -30.42 4.51 -25.35
CA ASP A 355 -30.31 3.32 -24.49
C ASP A 355 -28.87 2.78 -24.41
N VAL A 356 -27.95 3.32 -25.20
CA VAL A 356 -26.52 2.93 -25.23
C VAL A 356 -25.69 4.07 -24.67
N HIS A 357 -25.04 3.80 -23.54
CA HIS A 357 -24.27 4.81 -22.81
C HIS A 357 -22.79 4.76 -23.18
N GLY A 358 -22.22 3.56 -23.32
CA GLY A 358 -20.84 3.35 -23.74
C GLY A 358 -20.76 2.46 -24.97
N ILE A 359 -19.74 2.68 -25.80
CA ILE A 359 -19.45 1.84 -26.97
C ILE A 359 -17.98 1.45 -26.93
N LEU A 360 -17.71 0.16 -27.07
CA LEU A 360 -16.38 -0.40 -27.20
C LEU A 360 -16.26 -1.15 -28.53
N ILE A 361 -15.27 -0.79 -29.34
CA ILE A 361 -14.93 -1.49 -30.58
C ILE A 361 -13.80 -2.47 -30.26
N GLN A 362 -14.05 -3.77 -30.41
CA GLN A 362 -13.02 -4.78 -30.17
C GLN A 362 -11.96 -4.72 -31.26
N LEU A 363 -10.72 -4.45 -30.86
CA LEU A 363 -9.55 -4.42 -31.75
C LEU A 363 -8.71 -5.70 -31.64
N PRO A 364 -7.95 -6.06 -32.68
CA PRO A 364 -7.90 -5.40 -34.01
C PRO A 364 -9.17 -5.65 -34.83
N LEU A 365 -9.52 -4.72 -35.72
CA LEU A 365 -10.52 -4.99 -36.76
C LEU A 365 -9.83 -5.68 -37.95
N PRO A 366 -10.32 -6.83 -38.43
CA PRO A 366 -9.80 -7.47 -39.62
C PRO A 366 -10.06 -6.60 -40.87
N ALA A 367 -9.12 -6.59 -41.80
CA ALA A 367 -9.31 -6.00 -43.12
C ALA A 367 -10.56 -6.61 -43.81
N PRO A 368 -11.33 -5.85 -44.59
CA PRO A 368 -11.05 -4.51 -45.11
C PRO A 368 -11.45 -3.33 -44.20
N ALA A 369 -11.99 -3.58 -42.99
CA ALA A 369 -12.42 -2.51 -42.10
C ALA A 369 -11.26 -1.69 -41.52
N ASP A 370 -11.38 -0.37 -41.58
CA ASP A 370 -10.45 0.58 -40.96
C ASP A 370 -10.87 0.90 -39.51
N ALA A 371 -10.04 0.48 -38.55
CA ALA A 371 -10.24 0.75 -37.14
C ALA A 371 -10.25 2.23 -36.77
N GLN A 372 -9.42 3.06 -37.41
CA GLN A 372 -9.38 4.50 -37.11
C GLN A 372 -10.64 5.20 -37.57
N ALA A 373 -11.15 4.85 -38.77
CA ALA A 373 -12.42 5.37 -39.26
C ALA A 373 -13.59 4.95 -38.35
N ALA A 374 -13.61 3.71 -37.89
CA ALA A 374 -14.63 3.22 -36.96
C ALA A 374 -14.56 3.93 -35.58
N ILE A 375 -13.36 4.13 -35.03
CA ILE A 375 -13.15 4.84 -33.76
C ILE A 375 -13.57 6.31 -33.88
N ALA A 376 -13.19 6.99 -34.96
CA ALA A 376 -13.54 8.40 -35.20
C ALA A 376 -15.04 8.63 -35.45
N ALA A 377 -15.81 7.57 -35.72
CA ALA A 377 -17.26 7.64 -35.86
C ALA A 377 -18.01 7.58 -34.52
N LEU A 378 -17.34 7.26 -33.41
CA LEU A 378 -17.92 7.24 -32.07
C LEU A 378 -18.21 8.66 -31.58
N PRO A 379 -19.36 8.91 -30.91
CA PRO A 379 -19.49 10.11 -30.09
C PRO A 379 -18.42 10.09 -28.98
N PRO A 380 -17.61 11.16 -28.81
CA PRO A 380 -16.53 11.17 -27.82
C PRO A 380 -17.00 10.89 -26.38
N GLU A 381 -18.23 11.28 -26.04
CA GLU A 381 -18.87 11.05 -24.74
C GLU A 381 -19.34 9.60 -24.50
N LYS A 382 -19.29 8.74 -25.53
CA LYS A 382 -19.60 7.30 -25.44
C LYS A 382 -18.38 6.41 -25.65
N ASP A 383 -17.20 6.99 -25.89
CA ASP A 383 -15.95 6.27 -26.13
C ASP A 383 -15.34 5.76 -24.81
N VAL A 384 -15.84 4.62 -24.33
CA VAL A 384 -15.40 4.05 -23.05
C VAL A 384 -13.99 3.46 -23.09
N ASP A 385 -13.45 3.20 -24.28
CA ASP A 385 -12.06 2.74 -24.44
C ASP A 385 -11.07 3.91 -24.56
N GLY A 386 -11.57 5.15 -24.69
CA GLY A 386 -10.77 6.38 -24.69
C GLY A 386 -9.88 6.56 -25.92
N PHE A 387 -10.16 5.87 -27.04
CA PHE A 387 -9.33 5.91 -28.24
C PHE A 387 -9.75 6.97 -29.26
N HIS A 388 -10.88 7.64 -29.04
CA HIS A 388 -11.35 8.69 -29.93
C HIS A 388 -10.33 9.85 -29.98
N PRO A 389 -9.97 10.37 -31.17
CA PRO A 389 -8.98 11.45 -31.30
C PRO A 389 -9.28 12.69 -30.44
N VAL A 390 -10.55 13.07 -30.30
CA VAL A 390 -10.99 14.15 -29.38
C VAL A 390 -10.65 13.84 -27.93
N ASN A 391 -10.86 12.61 -27.45
CA ASN A 391 -10.52 12.23 -26.07
C ASN A 391 -9.01 12.15 -25.86
N ALA A 392 -8.26 11.66 -26.86
CA ALA A 392 -6.80 11.73 -26.85
C ALA A 392 -6.29 13.17 -26.79
N GLY A 393 -6.90 14.09 -27.55
CA GLY A 393 -6.60 15.52 -27.51
C GLY A 393 -6.96 16.17 -26.18
N ARG A 394 -8.12 15.81 -25.59
CA ARG A 394 -8.54 16.26 -24.25
C ARG A 394 -7.53 15.85 -23.18
N LEU A 395 -7.10 14.59 -23.20
CA LEU A 395 -6.07 14.08 -22.29
C LEU A 395 -4.75 14.83 -22.46
N ALA A 396 -4.29 15.05 -23.69
CA ALA A 396 -3.06 15.78 -23.96
C ALA A 396 -3.13 17.26 -23.49
N ALA A 397 -4.30 17.89 -23.61
CA ALA A 397 -4.55 19.25 -23.16
C ALA A 397 -4.84 19.35 -21.64
N GLY A 398 -4.91 18.22 -20.93
CA GLY A 398 -5.23 18.19 -19.50
C GLY A 398 -6.68 18.57 -19.17
N VAL A 399 -7.61 18.44 -20.12
CA VAL A 399 -9.03 18.74 -19.92
C VAL A 399 -9.85 17.45 -19.75
N PRO A 400 -11.02 17.50 -19.09
CA PRO A 400 -11.83 16.32 -18.83
C PRO A 400 -12.24 15.57 -20.11
N GLY A 401 -12.16 14.25 -20.08
CA GLY A 401 -12.53 13.35 -21.17
C GLY A 401 -12.29 11.89 -20.81
N PHE A 402 -12.65 10.97 -21.71
CA PHE A 402 -12.33 9.57 -21.51
C PHE A 402 -10.84 9.31 -21.69
N VAL A 403 -10.33 8.40 -20.86
CA VAL A 403 -8.92 8.01 -20.84
C VAL A 403 -8.85 6.53 -21.17
N PRO A 404 -7.88 6.13 -22.02
CA PRO A 404 -7.61 4.73 -22.31
C PRO A 404 -7.57 3.82 -21.07
N CYS A 405 -8.28 2.70 -21.15
CA CYS A 405 -8.51 1.81 -20.01
C CYS A 405 -7.20 1.28 -19.40
N THR A 406 -6.23 0.89 -20.24
CA THR A 406 -4.94 0.36 -19.75
C THR A 406 -4.11 1.42 -19.01
N PRO A 407 -3.81 2.61 -19.60
CA PRO A 407 -3.17 3.71 -18.87
C PRO A 407 -3.86 4.12 -17.57
N ARG A 408 -5.20 4.26 -17.60
CA ARG A 408 -5.99 4.59 -16.41
C ARG A 408 -5.88 3.49 -15.35
N GLY A 409 -5.90 2.24 -15.78
CA GLY A 409 -5.75 1.06 -14.93
C GLY A 409 -4.39 1.00 -14.25
N ILE A 410 -3.31 1.31 -14.98
CA ILE A 410 -1.95 1.42 -14.43
C ILE A 410 -1.90 2.51 -13.35
N LEU A 411 -2.40 3.71 -13.63
CA LEU A 411 -2.40 4.79 -12.64
C LEU A 411 -3.20 4.43 -11.39
N HIS A 412 -4.34 3.75 -11.54
CA HIS A 412 -5.15 3.28 -10.42
C HIS A 412 -4.42 2.20 -9.61
N LEU A 413 -3.76 1.24 -10.28
CA LEU A 413 -2.94 0.20 -9.65
C LEU A 413 -1.82 0.82 -8.80
N LEU A 414 -1.09 1.79 -9.37
CA LEU A 414 0.01 2.49 -8.68
C LEU A 414 -0.48 3.25 -7.44
N ARG A 415 -1.64 3.92 -7.53
CA ARG A 415 -2.26 4.62 -6.40
C ARG A 415 -2.76 3.67 -5.32
N TYR A 416 -3.36 2.54 -5.72
CA TYR A 416 -3.83 1.52 -4.79
C TYR A 416 -2.71 0.96 -3.92
N TYR A 417 -1.53 0.71 -4.53
CA TYR A 417 -0.36 0.22 -3.81
C TYR A 417 0.50 1.32 -3.16
N GLU A 418 0.02 2.56 -3.17
CA GLU A 418 0.70 3.73 -2.61
C GLU A 418 2.12 3.94 -3.16
N ILE A 419 2.31 3.67 -4.45
CA ILE A 419 3.59 3.92 -5.12
C ILE A 419 3.83 5.44 -5.17
N PRO A 420 4.97 5.97 -4.69
CA PRO A 420 5.27 7.40 -4.76
C PRO A 420 5.42 7.86 -6.23
N LEU A 421 4.62 8.84 -6.65
CA LEU A 421 4.62 9.36 -8.03
C LEU A 421 5.18 10.79 -8.13
N ALA A 422 4.60 11.75 -7.40
CA ALA A 422 4.96 13.17 -7.56
C ALA A 422 6.47 13.45 -7.39
N GLY A 423 7.04 14.21 -8.33
CA GLY A 423 8.46 14.57 -8.36
C GLY A 423 9.40 13.45 -8.81
N ARG A 424 8.89 12.25 -9.13
CA ARG A 424 9.71 11.11 -9.57
C ARG A 424 9.84 11.05 -11.09
N HIS A 425 10.82 10.28 -11.55
CA HIS A 425 11.08 10.08 -12.98
C HIS A 425 10.44 8.77 -13.49
N ALA A 426 9.63 8.88 -14.54
CA ALA A 426 9.06 7.73 -15.24
C ALA A 426 9.66 7.57 -16.64
N VAL A 427 9.92 6.34 -17.03
CA VAL A 427 10.25 5.97 -18.42
C VAL A 427 9.17 5.04 -18.96
N VAL A 428 8.50 5.45 -20.04
CA VAL A 428 7.50 4.66 -20.74
C VAL A 428 8.12 4.12 -22.03
N LEU A 429 8.34 2.82 -22.10
CA LEU A 429 8.87 2.14 -23.28
C LEU A 429 7.71 1.71 -24.17
N GLY A 430 7.50 2.44 -25.26
CA GLY A 430 6.37 2.27 -26.16
C GLY A 430 5.63 3.60 -26.38
N ARG A 431 5.23 3.87 -27.63
CA ARG A 431 4.56 5.13 -28.02
C ARG A 431 3.27 4.92 -28.79
N SER A 432 2.61 3.78 -28.59
CA SER A 432 1.30 3.48 -29.19
C SER A 432 0.27 4.55 -28.78
N ALA A 433 -0.75 4.74 -29.62
CA ALA A 433 -1.89 5.60 -29.31
C ALA A 433 -2.76 5.09 -28.15
N ILE A 434 -2.71 3.78 -27.85
CA ILE A 434 -3.59 3.11 -26.89
C ILE A 434 -3.00 2.98 -25.47
N VAL A 435 -1.67 2.93 -25.34
CA VAL A 435 -0.98 2.77 -24.05
C VAL A 435 0.09 3.83 -23.84
N GLY A 436 1.19 3.80 -24.60
CA GLY A 436 2.38 4.58 -24.29
C GLY A 436 2.18 6.10 -24.20
N ARG A 437 1.68 6.72 -25.27
CA ARG A 437 1.41 8.18 -25.30
C ARG A 437 0.38 8.63 -24.25
N PRO A 438 -0.81 8.00 -24.15
CA PRO A 438 -1.79 8.42 -23.15
C PRO A 438 -1.28 8.21 -21.71
N LEU A 439 -0.53 7.14 -21.44
CA LEU A 439 0.08 6.94 -20.12
C LEU A 439 1.09 8.04 -19.79
N ALA A 440 1.94 8.43 -20.74
CA ALA A 440 2.88 9.52 -20.53
C ALA A 440 2.16 10.81 -20.14
N SER A 441 1.07 11.18 -20.84
CA SER A 441 0.25 12.34 -20.52
C SER A 441 -0.40 12.26 -19.14
N LEU A 442 -0.88 11.08 -18.71
CA LEU A 442 -1.45 10.88 -17.38
C LEU A 442 -0.42 11.03 -16.26
N LEU A 443 0.78 10.49 -16.46
CA LEU A 443 1.85 10.53 -15.46
C LEU A 443 2.40 11.95 -15.29
N SER A 444 2.52 12.70 -16.39
CA SER A 444 2.93 14.12 -16.34
C SER A 444 1.80 15.06 -15.92
N GLY A 445 0.56 14.58 -15.88
CA GLY A 445 -0.61 15.39 -15.56
C GLY A 445 -0.61 15.88 -14.11
N LYS A 446 -1.25 17.03 -13.88
CA LYS A 446 -1.41 17.64 -12.56
C LYS A 446 -2.03 16.64 -11.57
N GLY A 447 -1.40 16.49 -10.41
CA GLY A 447 -1.81 15.55 -9.36
C GLY A 447 -1.18 14.16 -9.48
N THR A 448 -0.49 13.87 -10.57
CA THR A 448 0.48 12.75 -10.65
C THR A 448 1.91 13.28 -10.67
N ASP A 449 2.13 14.40 -11.36
CA ASP A 449 3.32 15.28 -11.26
C ASP A 449 4.66 14.55 -11.44
N MET A 450 4.72 13.57 -12.35
CA MET A 450 5.97 12.89 -12.71
C MET A 450 6.70 13.61 -13.85
N THR A 451 8.03 13.56 -13.82
CA THR A 451 8.84 13.83 -15.01
C THR A 451 8.83 12.58 -15.89
N VAL A 452 8.46 12.69 -17.17
CA VAL A 452 8.24 11.52 -18.04
C VAL A 452 9.16 11.53 -19.27
N THR A 453 9.79 10.39 -19.55
CA THR A 453 10.52 10.13 -20.78
C THR A 453 9.84 9.01 -21.58
N VAL A 454 9.61 9.22 -22.88
CA VAL A 454 9.01 8.19 -23.76
C VAL A 454 10.08 7.59 -24.66
N GLY A 455 10.33 6.29 -24.49
CA GLY A 455 11.25 5.49 -25.29
C GLY A 455 10.54 4.69 -26.38
N HIS A 456 11.24 4.41 -27.49
CA HIS A 456 10.74 3.57 -28.56
C HIS A 456 11.88 2.90 -29.33
N SER A 457 11.54 2.04 -30.29
CA SER A 457 12.50 1.26 -31.10
C SER A 457 13.54 2.08 -31.90
N ALA A 458 13.35 3.39 -32.01
CA ALA A 458 14.25 4.30 -32.73
C ALA A 458 14.96 5.29 -31.80
N SER A 459 14.86 5.14 -30.47
CA SER A 459 15.51 6.01 -29.49
C SER A 459 17.03 5.79 -29.36
N GLY A 460 17.60 4.88 -30.15
CA GLY A 460 19.04 4.63 -30.17
C GLY A 460 19.57 3.89 -28.93
N PRO A 461 20.90 3.74 -28.81
CA PRO A 461 21.53 2.94 -27.75
C PRO A 461 21.33 3.52 -26.35
N GLY A 462 21.26 4.85 -26.21
CA GLY A 462 21.13 5.56 -24.93
C GLY A 462 19.81 5.33 -24.16
N LEU A 463 18.85 4.61 -24.76
CA LEU A 463 17.56 4.35 -24.15
C LEU A 463 17.66 3.53 -22.86
N ARG A 464 18.63 2.60 -22.79
CA ARG A 464 18.82 1.74 -21.61
C ARG A 464 19.32 2.53 -20.42
N GLU A 465 20.23 3.48 -20.65
CA GLU A 465 20.75 4.39 -19.64
C GLU A 465 19.66 5.31 -19.10
N LEU A 466 18.74 5.77 -19.96
CA LEU A 466 17.57 6.54 -19.54
C LEU A 466 16.61 5.67 -18.71
N ALA A 467 16.35 4.42 -19.12
CA ALA A 467 15.51 3.49 -18.36
C ALA A 467 16.06 3.21 -16.95
N ARG A 468 17.39 3.10 -16.80
CA ARG A 468 18.07 2.92 -15.50
C ARG A 468 17.97 4.12 -14.55
N GLN A 469 17.51 5.27 -15.01
CA GLN A 469 17.30 6.45 -14.16
C GLN A 469 15.87 6.50 -13.58
N ALA A 470 14.95 5.72 -14.17
CA ALA A 470 13.54 5.76 -13.85
C ALA A 470 13.25 5.20 -12.46
N ASP A 471 12.46 5.93 -11.67
CA ASP A 471 11.81 5.41 -10.47
C ASP A 471 10.61 4.52 -10.83
N LEU A 472 9.98 4.79 -11.98
CA LEU A 472 8.91 3.99 -12.59
C LEU A 472 9.26 3.63 -14.03
N LEU A 473 9.45 2.34 -14.31
CA LEU A 473 9.65 1.82 -15.67
C LEU A 473 8.39 1.12 -16.16
N VAL A 474 7.81 1.59 -17.26
CA VAL A 474 6.64 0.95 -17.89
C VAL A 474 7.03 0.32 -19.22
N ALA A 475 6.88 -0.99 -19.34
CA ALA A 475 7.15 -1.74 -20.56
C ALA A 475 5.84 -2.00 -21.34
N ALA A 476 5.72 -1.37 -22.50
CA ALA A 476 4.60 -1.51 -23.44
C ALA A 476 5.13 -1.54 -24.90
N ILE A 477 6.10 -2.41 -25.14
CA ILE A 477 6.89 -2.52 -26.37
C ILE A 477 6.29 -3.59 -27.30
N GLY A 478 5.56 -4.56 -26.75
CA GLY A 478 5.00 -5.67 -27.51
C GLY A 478 6.07 -6.66 -27.98
N ARG A 479 7.10 -6.89 -27.16
CA ARG A 479 8.16 -7.88 -27.40
C ARG A 479 8.39 -8.69 -26.13
N PRO A 480 8.24 -10.03 -26.17
CA PRO A 480 8.33 -10.85 -24.96
C PRO A 480 9.71 -10.74 -24.31
N GLU A 481 9.73 -10.55 -22.99
CA GLU A 481 10.92 -10.61 -22.13
C GLU A 481 12.09 -9.71 -22.61
N PHE A 482 11.78 -8.58 -23.25
CA PHE A 482 12.76 -7.64 -23.80
C PHE A 482 13.46 -6.80 -22.72
N VAL A 483 12.73 -6.42 -21.67
CA VAL A 483 13.25 -5.62 -20.56
C VAL A 483 13.79 -6.55 -19.48
N THR A 484 15.09 -6.50 -19.26
CA THR A 484 15.85 -7.31 -18.29
C THR A 484 16.33 -6.47 -17.10
N ALA A 485 16.92 -7.08 -16.07
CA ALA A 485 17.43 -6.39 -14.87
C ALA A 485 18.33 -5.18 -15.18
N ASP A 486 19.11 -5.25 -16.25
CA ASP A 486 20.02 -4.20 -16.66
C ASP A 486 19.30 -3.00 -17.32
N TRP A 487 17.98 -2.98 -17.40
CA TRP A 487 17.19 -1.78 -17.74
C TRP A 487 16.65 -1.07 -16.50
N ILE A 488 16.71 -1.71 -15.34
CA ILE A 488 15.94 -1.33 -14.16
C ILE A 488 16.86 -0.66 -13.15
N LYS A 489 16.47 0.53 -12.68
CA LYS A 489 17.08 1.16 -11.52
C LYS A 489 16.84 0.28 -10.27
N PRO A 490 17.86 -0.02 -9.46
CA PRO A 490 17.64 -0.74 -8.19
C PRO A 490 16.56 -0.08 -7.33
N GLY A 491 15.57 -0.87 -6.90
CA GLY A 491 14.43 -0.40 -6.11
C GLY A 491 13.29 0.24 -6.91
N ALA A 492 13.38 0.37 -8.24
CA ALA A 492 12.32 0.95 -9.05
C ALA A 492 11.05 0.10 -9.10
N THR A 493 9.94 0.77 -9.39
CA THR A 493 8.68 0.11 -9.74
C THR A 493 8.66 -0.22 -11.22
N VAL A 494 8.34 -1.47 -11.56
CA VAL A 494 8.26 -1.95 -12.94
C VAL A 494 6.82 -2.37 -13.25
N VAL A 495 6.25 -1.78 -14.29
CA VAL A 495 4.92 -2.11 -14.81
C VAL A 495 5.07 -2.78 -16.17
N ASP A 496 4.69 -4.04 -16.25
CA ASP A 496 4.67 -4.83 -17.47
C ASP A 496 3.25 -4.86 -18.06
N VAL A 497 3.10 -4.23 -19.22
CA VAL A 497 1.85 -4.15 -19.97
C VAL A 497 1.75 -5.25 -21.02
N GLY A 498 2.88 -5.86 -21.39
CA GLY A 498 2.96 -6.87 -22.44
C GLY A 498 2.16 -8.11 -22.08
N ILE A 499 1.58 -8.75 -23.10
CA ILE A 499 1.02 -10.09 -22.97
C ILE A 499 1.30 -10.90 -24.23
N HIS A 500 2.06 -11.98 -24.05
CA HIS A 500 2.52 -12.84 -25.13
C HIS A 500 2.22 -14.29 -24.79
N SER A 501 1.81 -15.07 -25.79
CA SER A 501 1.53 -16.50 -25.63
C SER A 501 2.64 -17.32 -26.27
N LEU A 502 3.55 -17.85 -25.43
CA LEU A 502 4.67 -18.67 -25.85
C LEU A 502 4.38 -20.17 -25.64
N PRO A 503 4.96 -21.08 -26.44
CA PRO A 503 4.93 -22.51 -26.14
C PRO A 503 5.54 -22.80 -24.76
N SER A 504 4.91 -23.67 -23.96
CA SER A 504 5.49 -24.11 -22.68
C SER A 504 6.35 -25.36 -22.91
N PRO A 505 7.59 -25.39 -22.38
CA PRO A 505 8.41 -26.60 -22.43
C PRO A 505 7.96 -27.69 -21.45
N ARG A 506 6.99 -27.42 -20.55
CA ARG A 506 6.56 -28.34 -19.48
C ARG A 506 5.22 -29.03 -19.75
N ASN A 507 4.42 -28.57 -20.71
CA ASN A 507 3.10 -29.11 -21.04
C ASN A 507 2.62 -28.57 -22.40
N ASP A 508 1.57 -29.18 -22.97
CA ASP A 508 0.88 -28.67 -24.18
C ASP A 508 0.15 -27.33 -23.99
N ARG A 509 0.28 -26.69 -22.82
CA ARG A 509 -0.36 -25.40 -22.53
C ARG A 509 0.57 -24.26 -22.94
N ARG A 510 0.02 -23.13 -23.37
CA ARG A 510 0.84 -21.93 -23.67
C ARG A 510 1.14 -21.16 -22.38
N LYS A 511 2.38 -20.69 -22.22
CA LYS A 511 2.80 -19.81 -21.11
C LYS A 511 2.51 -18.37 -21.51
N LEU A 512 1.90 -17.61 -20.60
CA LEU A 512 1.77 -16.16 -20.75
C LEU A 512 2.99 -15.48 -20.14
N VAL A 513 3.63 -14.60 -20.90
CA VAL A 513 4.75 -13.75 -20.46
C VAL A 513 4.50 -12.31 -20.89
N GLY A 514 5.14 -11.35 -20.24
CA GLY A 514 5.04 -9.94 -20.61
C GLY A 514 6.26 -9.45 -21.38
N ASP A 515 6.39 -8.12 -21.46
CA ASP A 515 7.54 -7.46 -22.08
C ASP A 515 8.77 -7.44 -21.16
N VAL A 516 8.61 -7.78 -19.88
CA VAL A 516 9.67 -7.83 -18.86
C VAL A 516 10.03 -9.27 -18.53
N GLU A 517 11.33 -9.57 -18.48
CA GLU A 517 11.82 -10.85 -18.00
C GLU A 517 11.76 -10.91 -16.46
N ALA A 518 10.64 -11.39 -15.92
CA ALA A 518 10.31 -11.31 -14.50
C ALA A 518 11.37 -11.93 -13.56
N ALA A 519 12.04 -13.00 -13.98
CA ALA A 519 13.05 -13.68 -13.15
C ALA A 519 14.32 -12.83 -12.94
N SER A 520 14.71 -12.05 -13.95
CA SER A 520 15.80 -11.08 -13.86
C SER A 520 15.35 -9.79 -13.20
N ALA A 521 14.21 -9.24 -13.62
CA ALA A 521 13.68 -7.99 -13.07
C ALA A 521 13.42 -8.06 -11.56
N SER A 522 12.91 -9.20 -11.05
CA SER A 522 12.63 -9.40 -9.62
C SER A 522 13.86 -9.28 -8.72
N LYS A 523 15.07 -9.45 -9.27
CA LYS A 523 16.33 -9.31 -8.52
C LYS A 523 16.71 -7.85 -8.26
N VAL A 524 16.16 -6.91 -9.02
CA VAL A 524 16.59 -5.49 -8.98
C VAL A 524 15.43 -4.55 -8.67
N ALA A 525 14.23 -4.85 -9.17
CA ALA A 525 13.04 -4.03 -8.95
C ALA A 525 12.62 -4.03 -7.47
N GLY A 526 12.17 -2.87 -6.99
CA GLY A 526 11.51 -2.76 -5.69
C GLY A 526 10.05 -3.25 -5.75
N ALA A 527 9.39 -3.04 -6.88
CA ALA A 527 8.05 -3.56 -7.14
C ALA A 527 7.88 -3.99 -8.61
N LEU A 528 7.05 -5.00 -8.87
CA LEU A 528 6.82 -5.56 -10.20
C LEU A 528 5.38 -6.03 -10.38
N THR A 529 4.72 -5.64 -11.47
CA THR A 529 3.42 -6.23 -11.85
C THR A 529 3.62 -7.65 -12.42
N PRO A 530 2.88 -8.66 -11.95
CA PRO A 530 2.97 -10.01 -12.51
C PRO A 530 2.31 -10.09 -13.90
N VAL A 531 2.80 -10.99 -14.75
CA VAL A 531 2.13 -11.38 -16.00
C VAL A 531 1.99 -12.90 -16.05
N PRO A 532 0.74 -13.44 -16.11
CA PRO A 532 -0.54 -12.72 -16.07
C PRO A 532 -0.88 -12.18 -14.67
N GLY A 533 -1.94 -11.38 -14.57
CA GLY A 533 -2.53 -10.99 -13.29
C GLY A 533 -2.14 -9.60 -12.77
N GLY A 534 -1.33 -8.83 -13.50
CA GLY A 534 -0.99 -7.44 -13.16
C GLY A 534 -1.92 -6.43 -13.84
N VAL A 535 -1.53 -5.90 -15.01
CA VAL A 535 -2.27 -4.83 -15.70
C VAL A 535 -3.60 -5.30 -16.31
N GLY A 536 -3.68 -6.55 -16.77
CA GLY A 536 -4.85 -7.10 -17.50
C GLY A 536 -6.19 -6.99 -16.75
N PRO A 537 -6.30 -7.43 -15.47
CA PRO A 537 -7.50 -7.26 -14.66
C PRO A 537 -7.96 -5.79 -14.54
N MET A 538 -7.00 -4.86 -14.43
CA MET A 538 -7.28 -3.44 -14.34
C MET A 538 -7.89 -2.87 -15.62
N THR A 539 -7.44 -3.32 -16.80
CA THR A 539 -8.03 -2.90 -18.08
C THR A 539 -9.53 -3.22 -18.14
N VAL A 540 -9.94 -4.41 -17.70
CA VAL A 540 -11.37 -4.80 -17.67
C VAL A 540 -12.15 -3.96 -16.66
N ALA A 541 -11.59 -3.74 -15.47
CA ALA A 541 -12.23 -2.89 -14.45
C ALA A 541 -12.41 -1.44 -14.93
N MET A 542 -11.48 -0.90 -15.72
CA MET A 542 -11.60 0.45 -16.28
C MET A 542 -12.68 0.56 -17.36
N VAL A 543 -12.98 -0.51 -18.12
CA VAL A 543 -14.13 -0.52 -19.04
C VAL A 543 -15.44 -0.36 -18.26
N VAL A 544 -15.58 -1.07 -17.14
CA VAL A 544 -16.72 -0.96 -16.23
C VAL A 544 -16.84 0.48 -15.69
N ALA A 545 -15.75 1.02 -15.14
CA ALA A 545 -15.73 2.38 -14.59
C ALA A 545 -16.05 3.45 -15.65
N ASN A 546 -15.47 3.35 -16.86
CA ASN A 546 -15.74 4.29 -17.95
C ASN A 546 -17.20 4.19 -18.43
N THR A 547 -17.81 3.00 -18.44
CA THR A 547 -19.22 2.85 -18.81
C THR A 547 -20.15 3.54 -17.81
N VAL A 548 -19.87 3.44 -16.51
CA VAL A 548 -20.61 4.17 -15.47
C VAL A 548 -20.48 5.67 -15.68
N LEU A 549 -19.26 6.18 -15.89
CA LEU A 549 -19.02 7.61 -16.15
C LEU A 549 -19.75 8.11 -17.40
N ALA A 550 -19.83 7.30 -18.46
CA ALA A 550 -20.56 7.64 -19.67
C ALA A 550 -22.06 7.79 -19.41
N ALA A 551 -22.64 6.89 -18.62
CA ALA A 551 -24.05 6.96 -18.23
C ALA A 551 -24.34 8.18 -17.33
N GLU A 552 -23.47 8.46 -16.34
CA GLU A 552 -23.58 9.63 -15.48
C GLU A 552 -23.51 10.95 -16.26
N GLY A 553 -22.54 11.06 -17.18
CA GLY A 553 -22.37 12.26 -18.01
C GLY A 553 -23.59 12.55 -18.88
N GLN A 554 -24.17 11.52 -19.50
CA GLN A 554 -25.35 11.66 -20.35
C GLN A 554 -26.62 12.01 -19.55
N LEU A 555 -26.76 11.47 -18.34
CA LEU A 555 -27.86 11.85 -17.44
C LEU A 555 -27.76 13.33 -17.03
N ALA A 556 -26.54 13.81 -16.71
CA ALA A 556 -26.31 15.21 -16.36
C ALA A 556 -26.64 16.17 -17.52
N SER A 557 -26.27 15.81 -18.75
CA SER A 557 -26.59 16.61 -19.95
C SER A 557 -28.07 16.65 -20.32
N THR A 558 -28.90 15.75 -19.77
CA THR A 558 -30.36 15.73 -20.03
C THR A 558 -31.15 16.57 -19.00
N ARG A 559 -30.51 16.98 -17.90
CA ARG A 559 -31.12 17.78 -16.82
C ARG A 559 -30.85 19.29 -16.93
N VAL A 560 -30.03 19.69 -17.91
CA VAL A 560 -29.78 21.08 -18.33
C VAL A 560 -30.62 21.34 -19.58
#